data_AF-A0AAD7HVB3-F1
#
_entry.id   AF-A0AAD7HVB3-F1
#
_cell.length_a   1.000
_cell.length_b   1.000
_cell.length_c   1.000
_cell.angle_alpha   90.00
_cell.angle_beta   90.00
_cell.angle_gamma   90.00
#
_symmetry.space_group_name_H-M   'P 1'
#
loop_
_entity.id
_entity.type
_entity.pdbx_description
1 polymer ?
#
loop_
_entity_poly.entity_id
_entity_poly.type
_entity_poly.pdbx_seq_one_letter_code
_entity_poly.pdbx_strand_id
1 'polypeptide(L)' 'LRMHLGGPGGTGKSRVIDALQDFFVARGESRRFRLSSYTGVAARNISGMTLHSALML' A
#
# COMPACT_ATOMS: atom_id res chain seq x y z
N LEU A 1 10.79 -6.61 4.13
CA LEU A 1 11.35 -5.43 3.45
C LEU A 1 11.04 -4.20 4.30
N ARG A 2 12.01 -3.32 4.58
CA ARG A 2 11.77 -2.00 5.22
C ARG A 2 12.15 -0.94 4.20
N MET A 3 11.17 -0.19 3.70
CA MET A 3 11.34 0.81 2.65
C MET A 3 10.57 2.07 3.03
N HIS A 4 11.18 3.24 2.85
CA HIS A 4 10.51 4.54 3.00
C HIS A 4 10.52 5.24 1.64
N LEU A 5 9.34 5.63 1.16
CA LEU A 5 9.15 6.33 -0.11
C LEU A 5 8.71 7.77 0.16
N GLY A 6 9.67 8.68 0.28
CA GLY A 6 9.45 10.12 0.43
C GLY A 6 9.50 10.86 -0.91
N GLY A 7 8.92 12.07 -0.98
CA GLY A 7 9.07 12.99 -2.12
C GLY A 7 7.82 13.84 -2.37
N PRO A 8 7.92 14.92 -3.19
CA PRO A 8 6.81 15.82 -3.51
C PRO A 8 5.56 15.12 -4.07
N GLY A 9 4.39 15.74 -3.96
CA GLY A 9 3.15 15.21 -4.57
C GLY A 9 3.32 14.99 -6.08
N GLY A 10 2.79 13.89 -6.62
CA GLY A 10 2.84 13.61 -8.06
C GLY A 10 4.07 12.86 -8.59
N THR A 11 5.06 12.51 -7.76
CA THR A 11 6.26 11.77 -8.21
C THR A 11 6.04 10.26 -8.45
N GLY A 12 4.80 9.80 -8.58
CA GLY A 12 4.51 8.39 -8.87
C GLY A 12 4.70 7.42 -7.70
N LYS A 13 4.70 7.87 -6.44
CA LYS A 13 4.79 6.96 -5.27
C LYS A 13 3.69 5.88 -5.28
N SER A 14 2.47 6.21 -5.68
CA SER A 14 1.38 5.23 -5.83
C SER A 14 1.69 4.18 -6.91
N ARG A 15 2.32 4.58 -8.02
CA ARG A 15 2.76 3.66 -9.08
C ARG A 15 3.74 2.60 -8.55
N VAL A 16 4.60 2.97 -7.61
CA VAL A 16 5.54 2.03 -6.97
C VAL A 16 4.80 1.05 -6.06
N ILE A 17 3.76 1.51 -5.36
CA ILE A 17 2.90 0.64 -4.54
C ILE A 17 2.17 -0.38 -5.41
N ASP A 18 1.62 0.05 -6.55
CA ASP A 18 0.93 -0.84 -7.50
C ASP A 18 1.88 -1.89 -8.07
N ALA A 19 3.09 -1.49 -8.49
CA ALA A 19 4.09 -2.42 -8.99
C ALA A 19 4.52 -3.47 -7.94
N LEU A 20 4.61 -3.07 -6.67
CA LEU A 20 4.86 -4.01 -5.57
C LEU A 20 3.69 -4.97 -5.39
N GLN A 21 2.45 -4.49 -5.48
CA GLN A 21 1.26 -5.34 -5.43
C GLN A 21 1.30 -6.40 -6.54
N ASP A 22 1.54 -5.98 -7.78
CA ASP A 22 1.65 -6.89 -8.94
C ASP A 22 2.75 -7.94 -8.74
N PHE A 23 3.89 -7.53 -8.17
CA PHE A 23 4.98 -8.46 -7.85
C PHE A 23 4.55 -9.54 -6.83
N PHE A 24 3.82 -9.18 -5.77
CA PHE A 24 3.32 -10.16 -4.81
C PHE A 24 2.22 -11.04 -5.38
N VAL A 25 1.37 -10.51 -6.26
CA VAL A 25 0.36 -11.30 -6.99
C VAL A 25 1.03 -12.32 -7.89
N ALA A 26 2.03 -11.90 -8.68
CA ALA A 26 2.77 -12.78 -9.59
C ALA A 26 3.50 -13.92 -8.85
N ARG A 27 3.85 -13.72 -7.57
CA ARG A 27 4.44 -14.74 -6.71
C ARG A 27 3.43 -15.64 -5.99
N GLY A 28 2.13 -15.42 -6.18
CA GLY A 28 1.06 -16.15 -5.46
C GLY A 28 0.91 -15.77 -3.99
N GLU A 29 1.55 -14.68 -3.55
CA GLU A 29 1.65 -14.25 -2.15
C GLU A 29 0.78 -13.01 -1.88
N SER A 30 -0.24 -12.78 -2.70
CA SER A 30 -1.14 -11.61 -2.61
C SER A 30 -1.78 -11.44 -1.24
N ARG A 31 -2.09 -12.55 -0.54
CA ARG A 31 -2.67 -12.53 0.81
C ARG A 31 -1.71 -12.09 1.91
N ARG A 32 -0.39 -12.16 1.68
CA ARG A 32 0.62 -11.72 2.65
C ARG A 32 0.97 -10.23 2.52
N PHE A 33 0.50 -9.57 1.45
CA PHE A 33 0.74 -8.15 1.22
C PHE A 33 -0.46 -7.32 1.69
N ARG A 34 -0.28 -6.56 2.77
CA ARG A 34 -1.31 -5.67 3.33
C ARG A 34 -0.91 -4.22 3.16
N LEU A 35 -1.77 -3.45 2.50
CA LEU A 35 -1.63 -2.00 2.34
C LEU A 35 -2.49 -1.29 3.38
N SER A 36 -1.89 -0.34 4.10
CA SER A 36 -2.60 0.46 5.09
C SER A 36 -2.25 1.93 4.99
N SER A 37 -3.23 2.79 5.30
CA SER A 37 -3.05 4.24 5.35
C SER A 37 -3.77 4.87 6.53
N TYR A 38 -3.40 6.10 6.88
CA TYR A 38 -3.97 6.82 8.03
C TYR A 38 -5.40 7.31 7.77
N THR A 39 -5.74 7.61 6.51
CA THR A 39 -7.07 8.10 6.11
C THR A 39 -7.78 7.13 5.18
N GLY A 40 -9.12 7.10 5.25
CA GLY A 40 -9.93 6.23 4.40
C GLY A 40 -9.78 6.52 2.90
N VAL A 41 -9.65 7.80 2.53
CA VAL A 41 -9.44 8.20 1.13
C VAL A 41 -8.09 7.71 0.61
N ALA A 42 -7.02 7.86 1.40
CA ALA A 42 -5.70 7.39 0.99
C ALA A 42 -5.62 5.85 0.97
N ALA A 43 -6.28 5.18 1.92
CA ALA A 43 -6.40 3.72 1.91
C ALA A 43 -7.12 3.21 0.65
N ARG A 44 -8.24 3.87 0.26
CA ARG A 44 -8.96 3.55 -0.96
C ARG A 44 -8.12 3.77 -2.23
N ASN A 45 -7.32 4.83 -2.26
CA ASN A 45 -6.44 5.14 -3.40
C ASN A 45 -5.35 4.08 -3.65
N ILE A 46 -4.95 3.34 -2.62
CA ILE A 46 -3.98 2.23 -2.73
C ILE A 46 -4.65 0.86 -2.69
N SER A 47 -5.98 0.79 -2.83
CA SER A 47 -6.76 -0.46 -2.71
C SER A 47 -6.46 -1.23 -1.40
N GLY A 48 -6.21 -0.48 -0.33
CA GLY A 48 -5.86 -0.99 1.00
C GLY A 48 -6.94 -0.68 2.04
N MET A 49 -6.55 -0.78 3.31
CA MET A 49 -7.42 -0.50 4.45
C MET A 49 -6.85 0.60 5.36
N THR A 50 -7.63 1.10 6.31
CA THR A 50 -7.08 2.06 7.27
C THR A 50 -6.18 1.34 8.27
N LEU A 51 -5.23 2.07 8.87
CA LEU A 51 -4.40 1.53 9.96
C LEU A 51 -5.25 0.99 11.12
N HIS A 52 -6.31 1.71 11.49
CA HIS A 52 -7.29 1.28 12.48
C HIS A 52 -7.92 -0.07 12.10
N SER A 53 -8.38 -0.25 10.86
CA SER A 53 -8.93 -1.55 10.42
C SER A 53 -7.88 -2.66 10.31
N ALA A 54 -6.61 -2.33 10.02
CA ALA A 54 -5.54 -3.30 9.88
C ALA A 54 -5.04 -3.84 11.24
N LEU A 55 -4.99 -2.97 12.25
CA LEU A 55 -4.40 -3.24 13.56
C LEU A 55 -5.43 -3.35 14.69
N MET A 56 -6.71 -3.09 14.42
CA MET A 56 -7.76 -2.96 15.44
C MET A 56 -7.42 -1.95 16.54
N LEU A 57 -6.74 -0.88 16.15
CA LEU A 57 -6.56 0.35 16.94
C LEU A 57 -7.77 1.26 16.69
#